data_AF-A0A353YD97-F1
#
_entry.id   AF-A0A353YD97-F1
#
_cell.length_a   1.000
_cell.length_b   1.000
_cell.length_c   1.000
_cell.angle_alpha   90.00
_cell.angle_beta   90.00
_cell.angle_gamma   90.00
#
_symmetry.space_group_name_H-M   'P 1'
#
loop_
_entity.id
_entity.type
_entity.pdbx_description
1 polymer ?
#
loop_
_entity_poly.entity_id
_entity_poly.type
_entity_poly.pdbx_seq_one_letter_code
_entity_poly.pdbx_strand_id
1 'polypeptide(L)'
;MSEGGATEVYFYHLERRSLEHVLPTLLELSLKRGWRAVVQAASEERVEALNTLLWTYREESFLPHGTACDGHPGAHPIYLTAGDDLSLI
;
A
#
# COMPACT_ATOMS: atom_id res chain seq x y z
N MET A 1 21.24 9.86 22.47
CA MET A 1 19.83 9.68 22.86
C MET A 1 18.99 10.31 21.77
N SER A 2 18.52 9.53 20.79
CA SER A 2 17.57 10.07 19.81
C SER A 2 16.21 10.13 20.48
N GLU A 3 15.61 11.31 20.51
CA GLU A 3 14.22 11.50 20.90
C GLU A 3 13.33 10.65 19.99
N GLY A 4 12.35 9.96 20.57
CA GLY A 4 11.35 9.22 19.80
C GLY A 4 10.56 10.20 18.95
N GLY A 5 10.87 10.27 17.65
CA GLY A 5 10.21 11.16 16.71
C GLY A 5 8.71 10.84 16.65
N ALA A 6 7.89 11.89 16.67
CA ALA A 6 6.44 11.75 16.55
C ALA A 6 6.09 11.07 15.21
N THR A 7 5.21 10.08 15.26
CA THR A 7 4.66 9.45 14.06
C THR A 7 3.82 10.46 13.29
N GLU A 8 4.17 10.70 12.03
CA GLU A 8 3.37 11.54 11.15
C GLU A 8 2.11 10.79 10.68
N VAL A 9 0.96 11.44 10.75
CA VAL A 9 -0.32 10.88 10.31
C VAL A 9 -0.96 11.85 9.33
N TYR A 10 -1.28 11.36 8.13
CA TYR A 10 -1.90 12.15 7.06
C TYR A 10 -3.32 11.66 6.79
N PHE A 11 -4.26 12.58 6.64
CA PHE A 11 -5.64 12.30 6.24
C PHE A 11 -5.92 12.93 4.88
N TYR A 12 -6.33 12.10 3.92
CA TYR A 12 -6.65 12.56 2.56
C TYR A 12 -8.17 12.62 2.38
N HIS A 13 -8.70 13.82 2.14
CA HIS A 13 -10.09 14.00 1.74
C HIS A 13 -10.23 13.84 0.23
N LEU A 14 -10.98 12.83 -0.20
CA LEU A 14 -11.18 12.50 -1.59
C LEU A 14 -12.44 13.17 -2.13
N GLU A 15 -12.29 14.29 -2.86
CA GLU A 15 -13.44 15.05 -3.38
C GLU A 15 -13.91 14.58 -4.76
N ARG A 16 -12.98 14.46 -5.72
CA ARG A 16 -13.30 14.21 -7.14
C ARG A 16 -12.77 12.89 -7.68
N ARG A 17 -11.84 12.26 -6.96
CA ARG A 17 -11.19 11.02 -7.36
C ARG A 17 -11.48 9.95 -6.33
N SER A 18 -11.75 8.74 -6.78
CA SER A 18 -11.92 7.60 -5.88
C SER A 18 -10.58 7.15 -5.29
N LEU A 19 -10.62 6.34 -4.24
CA LEU A 19 -9.43 5.78 -3.62
C LEU A 19 -8.58 5.00 -4.65
N GLU A 20 -9.24 4.26 -5.53
CA GLU A 20 -8.63 3.44 -6.56
C GLU A 20 -7.80 4.27 -7.55
N HIS A 21 -8.18 5.53 -7.78
CA HIS A 21 -7.41 6.45 -8.62
C HIS A 21 -6.25 7.13 -7.88
N VAL A 22 -6.35 7.30 -6.56
CA VAL A 22 -5.37 8.06 -5.77
C VAL A 22 -4.31 7.15 -5.17
N LEU A 23 -4.70 5.99 -4.66
CA LEU A 23 -3.82 5.04 -3.98
C LEU A 23 -2.58 4.67 -4.81
N PRO A 24 -2.67 4.34 -6.11
CA PRO A 24 -1.48 3.99 -6.89
C PRO A 24 -0.45 5.14 -6.93
N THR A 25 -0.91 6.38 -7.01
CA THR A 25 -0.04 7.56 -7.03
C THR A 25 0.67 7.75 -5.68
N LEU A 26 -0.03 7.53 -4.57
CA LEU A 26 0.58 7.60 -3.23
C LEU A 26 1.66 6.52 -3.07
N LEU A 27 1.39 5.30 -3.54
CA LEU A 27 2.34 4.19 -3.50
C LEU A 27 3.58 4.45 -4.37
N GLU A 28 3.41 5.00 -5.58
CA GLU A 28 4.55 5.43 -6.42
C GLU A 28 5.42 6.45 -5.69
N LEU A 29 4.82 7.44 -5.03
CA LEU A 29 5.56 8.47 -4.28
C LEU A 29 6.31 7.88 -3.08
N SER A 30 5.72 6.94 -2.36
CA SER A 30 6.38 6.22 -1.26
C SER A 30 7.59 5.43 -1.78
N LEU A 31 7.41 4.65 -2.85
CA LEU A 31 8.51 3.89 -3.44
C LEU A 31 9.63 4.79 -3.98
N LYS A 32 9.30 5.93 -4.61
CA LYS A 32 10.28 6.92 -5.07
C LYS A 32 11.14 7.49 -3.93
N ARG A 33 10.64 7.50 -2.69
CA ARG A 33 11.38 7.88 -1.48
C ARG A 33 12.19 6.73 -0.86
N GLY A 34 12.13 5.54 -1.45
CA GLY A 34 12.74 4.32 -0.92
C GLY A 34 11.97 3.71 0.25
N TRP A 35 10.72 4.12 0.47
CA TRP A 35 9.89 3.58 1.54
C TRP A 35 9.22 2.27 1.14
N ARG A 36 8.97 1.43 2.14
CA ARG A 36 8.07 0.28 2.04
C ARG A 36 6.67 0.70 2.49
N ALA A 37 5.65 0.04 1.98
CA ALA A 37 4.26 0.37 2.31
C ALA A 37 3.45 -0.89 2.65
N VAL A 38 2.59 -0.77 3.66
CA VAL A 38 1.48 -1.70 3.88
C VAL A 38 0.18 -0.96 3.59
N VAL A 39 -0.71 -1.62 2.85
CA VAL A 39 -2.09 -1.18 2.64
C VAL A 39 -3.00 -2.12 3.40
N GLN A 40 -3.52 -1.63 4.52
CA GLN A 40 -4.52 -2.35 5.30
C GLN A 40 -5.92 -2.03 4.75
N ALA A 41 -6.64 -3.06 4.32
CA ALA A 41 -8.01 -2.98 3.85
C ALA A 41 -8.99 -3.57 4.89
N ALA A 42 -10.28 -3.27 4.75
CA ALA A 42 -11.30 -3.73 5.71
C ALA A 42 -11.70 -5.21 5.55
N SER A 43 -11.32 -5.86 4.46
CA SER A 43 -11.66 -7.26 4.17
C SER A 43 -10.73 -7.87 3.14
N GLU A 44 -10.65 -9.21 3.11
CA GLU A 44 -9.89 -9.95 2.09
C GLU A 44 -10.41 -9.70 0.67
N GLU A 45 -11.74 -9.58 0.51
CA GLU A 45 -12.34 -9.19 -0.77
C GLU A 45 -11.80 -7.84 -1.27
N ARG A 46 -11.61 -6.88 -0.34
CA ARG A 46 -11.05 -5.57 -0.68
C ARG A 46 -9.55 -5.65 -0.97
N VAL A 47 -8.81 -6.53 -0.28
CA VAL A 47 -7.39 -6.81 -0.62
C VAL A 47 -7.29 -7.29 -2.06
N GLU A 48 -8.11 -8.27 -2.46
CA GLU A 48 -8.07 -8.84 -3.81
C GLU A 48 -8.45 -7.82 -4.89
N ALA A 49 -9.47 -6.99 -4.61
CA ALA A 49 -9.85 -5.89 -5.51
C ALA A 49 -8.71 -4.89 -5.72
N LEU A 50 -7.97 -4.55 -4.65
CA LEU A 50 -6.81 -3.67 -4.73
C LEU A 50 -5.61 -4.33 -5.43
N ASN A 51 -5.37 -5.62 -5.18
CA ASN A 51 -4.34 -6.42 -5.86
C ASN A 51 -4.56 -6.36 -7.39
N THR A 52 -5.76 -6.67 -7.85
CA THR A 52 -6.13 -6.60 -9.28
C THR A 52 -5.98 -5.17 -9.84
N LEU A 53 -6.43 -4.16 -9.09
CA LEU A 53 -6.31 -2.76 -9.50
C LEU A 53 -4.84 -2.36 -9.71
N LEU A 54 -3.96 -2.66 -8.76
CA LEU A 54 -2.56 -2.22 -8.83
C LEU A 54 -1.79 -2.84 -9.99
N TRP A 55 -2.21 -4.02 -10.47
CA TRP A 55 -1.69 -4.61 -11.72
C TRP A 55 -2.16 -3.92 -12.99
N THR A 56 -3.31 -3.26 -12.97
CA THR A 56 -4.00 -2.80 -14.20
C THR A 56 -4.21 -1.29 -14.27
N TYR A 57 -3.84 -0.52 -13.24
CA TYR A 57 -4.20 0.89 -13.15
C TYR A 57 -3.56 1.80 -14.22
N ARG A 58 -2.40 1.43 -14.78
CA ARG A 58 -1.77 2.10 -15.93
C ARG A 58 -0.85 1.12 -16.67
N GLU A 59 -0.99 1.04 -17.99
CA GLU A 59 -0.26 0.06 -18.84
C GLU A 59 1.27 0.12 -18.68
N GLU A 60 1.83 1.32 -18.54
CA GLU A 60 3.29 1.53 -18.39
C GLU A 60 3.71 1.73 -16.92
N SER A 61 2.96 1.19 -15.96
CA SER A 61 3.30 1.26 -14.55
C SER A 61 3.66 -0.11 -13.98
N PHE A 62 4.64 -0.13 -13.09
CA PHE A 62 4.98 -1.30 -12.32
C PHE A 62 5.04 -0.93 -10.84
N LEU A 63 4.03 -1.38 -10.09
CA LEU A 63 4.00 -1.30 -8.64
C LEU A 63 4.19 -2.72 -8.10
N PRO A 64 5.42 -3.15 -7.76
CA PRO A 64 5.64 -4.47 -7.19
C PRO A 64 4.93 -4.58 -5.85
N HIS A 65 3.96 -5.47 -5.76
CA HIS A 65 3.16 -5.69 -4.56
C HIS A 65 2.83 -7.18 -4.38
N GLY A 66 2.46 -7.55 -3.16
CA GLY A 66 2.00 -8.89 -2.84
C GLY A 66 0.99 -8.90 -1.69
N THR A 67 0.38 -10.05 -1.49
CA THR A 67 -0.62 -10.37 -0.48
C THR A 67 -0.15 -11.55 0.37
N ALA A 68 -0.95 -11.97 1.36
CA ALA A 68 -0.68 -13.20 2.11
C ALA A 68 -0.57 -14.44 1.19
N CYS A 69 -1.30 -14.45 0.07
CA CYS A 69 -1.32 -15.57 -0.89
C CYS A 69 0.03 -15.76 -1.62
N ASP A 70 0.80 -14.70 -1.77
CA ASP A 70 2.10 -14.73 -2.47
C ASP A 70 3.24 -15.25 -1.56
N GLY A 71 2.96 -15.41 -0.27
CA GLY A 71 3.95 -15.75 0.74
C GLY A 71 5.00 -14.65 0.95
N HIS A 72 5.82 -14.82 2.00
CA HIS A 72 6.92 -13.92 2.36
C HIS A 72 6.56 -12.42 2.34
N PRO A 73 5.69 -11.93 3.24
CA PRO A 73 5.26 -10.53 3.26
C PRO A 73 6.40 -9.50 3.21
N GLY A 74 7.52 -9.78 3.89
CA GLY A 74 8.71 -8.91 3.89
C GLY A 74 9.46 -8.82 2.55
N ALA A 75 9.20 -9.69 1.58
CA ALA A 75 9.83 -9.65 0.27
C ALA A 75 9.21 -8.59 -0.66
N HIS A 76 7.97 -8.18 -0.39
CA HIS A 76 7.24 -7.25 -1.24
C HIS A 76 7.42 -5.82 -0.74
N PRO A 77 7.80 -4.84 -1.58
CA PRO A 77 7.96 -3.45 -1.14
C PRO A 77 6.61 -2.76 -0.86
N ILE A 78 5.53 -3.28 -1.44
CA ILE A 78 4.15 -2.97 -1.09
C ILE A 78 3.47 -4.27 -0.65
N TYR A 79 2.85 -4.29 0.52
CA TYR A 79 2.10 -5.44 1.01
C TYR A 79 0.63 -5.06 1.26
N LEU A 80 -0.30 -5.88 0.77
CA LEU A 80 -1.74 -5.69 0.98
C LEU A 80 -2.24 -6.72 2.00
N THR A 81 -3.01 -6.28 3.00
CA THR A 81 -3.54 -7.16 4.04
C THR A 81 -4.88 -6.68 4.58
N ALA A 82 -5.71 -7.60 5.08
CA ALA A 82 -6.89 -7.28 5.89
C ALA A 82 -6.63 -7.44 7.40
N GLY A 83 -5.48 -8.02 7.77
CA GLY A 83 -5.09 -8.25 9.17
C GLY A 83 -4.20 -7.15 9.74
N ASP A 84 -3.93 -7.26 11.05
CA ASP A 84 -3.04 -6.34 11.79
C ASP A 84 -1.55 -6.70 11.62
N ASP A 85 -1.18 -7.40 10.55
CA ASP A 85 0.18 -7.82 10.21
C ASP A 85 1.07 -6.64 9.73
N LEU A 86 0.99 -5.52 10.45
CA LEU A 86 1.74 -4.30 10.19
C LEU A 86 3.22 -4.41 10.63
N SER A 87 3.57 -5.44 11.41
CA SER A 87 4.92 -5.68 11.92
C SER A 87 5.88 -6.31 10.91
N LEU A 88 5.43 -6.53 9.66
CA LEU A 88 6.14 -7.30 8.64
C LEU A 88 6.95 -6.45 7.64
N ILE A 89 7.00 -5.12 7.79
CA ILE A 89 7.75 -4.21 6.90
C ILE A 89 8.65 -3.21 7.61
#